data_AF-A0A9E1WEK9-F1
#
_entry.id   AF-A0A9E1WEK9-F1
#
_cell.length_a   1.000
_cell.length_b   1.000
_cell.length_c   1.000
_cell.angle_alpha   90.00
_cell.angle_beta   90.00
_cell.angle_gamma   90.00
#
_symmetry.space_group_name_H-M   'P 1'
#
loop_
_entity.id
_entity.type
_entity.pdbx_description
1 polymer ?
#
loop_
_entity_poly.entity_id
_entity_poly.type
_entity_poly.pdbx_seq_one_letter_code
_entity_poly.pdbx_strand_id
1 'polypeptide(L)'
;APPKDFKNLKNVFESLLEHEIGVTESINNLVDICLQEKDYTTHNFVQWYVSEQLEEEALARTILDKLNLIGTDAGGMYMFDRDLENSLIQANTEGGPEAQ
;
A
#
# COMPACT_ATOMS: atom_id res chain seq x y z
N ALA A 1 -1.10 14.32 -13.39
CA ALA A 1 -2.44 13.97 -12.87
C ALA A 1 -2.56 12.46 -12.89
N PRO A 2 -3.24 11.84 -11.90
CA PRO A 2 -3.40 10.39 -11.88
C PRO A 2 -4.14 9.91 -13.15
N PRO A 3 -3.85 8.68 -13.64
CA PRO A 3 -4.60 8.07 -14.72
C PRO A 3 -6.09 8.01 -14.38
N LYS A 4 -6.94 8.25 -15.37
CA LYS A 4 -8.41 8.22 -15.21
C LYS A 4 -9.06 7.05 -15.94
N ASP A 5 -8.35 6.49 -16.93
CA ASP A 5 -8.82 5.41 -17.77
C ASP A 5 -8.00 4.16 -17.51
N PHE A 6 -8.67 3.08 -17.11
CA PHE A 6 -8.07 1.77 -16.88
C PHE A 6 -8.81 0.73 -17.73
N LYS A 7 -8.07 -0.22 -18.30
CA LYS A 7 -8.67 -1.21 -19.23
C LYS A 7 -9.57 -2.21 -18.49
N ASN A 8 -9.23 -2.53 -17.25
CA ASN A 8 -9.97 -3.45 -16.39
C ASN A 8 -9.55 -3.24 -14.93
N LEU A 9 -10.27 -3.89 -14.01
CA LEU A 9 -10.02 -3.81 -12.58
C LEU A 9 -8.62 -4.29 -12.18
N LYS A 10 -8.11 -5.34 -12.84
CA LYS A 10 -6.75 -5.84 -12.59
C LYS A 10 -5.70 -4.75 -12.83
N ASN A 11 -5.81 -3.99 -13.92
CA ASN A 11 -4.88 -2.89 -14.20
C ASN A 11 -4.94 -1.77 -13.16
N VAL A 12 -6.08 -1.55 -12.50
CA VAL A 12 -6.18 -0.59 -11.38
C VAL A 12 -5.30 -1.05 -10.22
N PHE A 13 -5.44 -2.30 -9.80
CA PHE A 13 -4.68 -2.84 -8.66
C PHE A 13 -3.20 -3.14 -8.98
N GLU A 14 -2.86 -3.43 -10.23
CA GLU A 14 -1.46 -3.42 -10.68
C GLU A 14 -0.85 -2.02 -10.56
N SER A 15 -1.58 -0.99 -11.01
CA SER A 15 -1.13 0.40 -10.88
C SER A 15 -1.02 0.84 -9.40
N LEU A 16 -1.92 0.36 -8.54
CA LEU A 16 -1.84 0.59 -7.09
C LEU A 16 -0.57 -0.03 -6.51
N LEU A 17 -0.28 -1.30 -6.83
CA LEU A 17 0.93 -1.96 -6.35
C LEU A 17 2.20 -1.27 -6.84
N GLU A 18 2.26 -0.86 -8.12
CA GLU A 18 3.38 -0.09 -8.67
C GLU A 18 3.55 1.26 -7.95
N HIS A 19 2.44 1.93 -7.62
CA HIS A 19 2.46 3.15 -6.85
C HIS A 19 3.05 2.92 -5.45
N GLU A 20 2.57 1.92 -4.71
CA GLU A 20 3.05 1.63 -3.36
C GLU A 20 4.52 1.22 -3.34
N ILE A 21 5.00 0.45 -4.32
CA ILE A 21 6.44 0.16 -4.47
C ILE A 21 7.24 1.47 -4.64
N GLY A 22 6.75 2.41 -5.46
CA GLY A 22 7.40 3.70 -5.64
C GLY A 22 7.41 4.58 -4.37
N VAL A 23 6.36 4.50 -3.55
CA VAL A 23 6.32 5.17 -2.24
C VAL A 23 7.32 4.51 -1.27
N THR A 24 7.36 3.17 -1.21
CA THR A 24 8.34 2.41 -0.42
C THR A 24 9.77 2.78 -0.80
N GLU A 25 10.09 2.87 -2.10
CA GLU A 25 11.40 3.33 -2.58
C GLU A 25 11.71 4.76 -2.12
N SER A 26 10.73 5.65 -2.16
CA SER A 26 10.88 7.04 -1.71
C SER A 26 11.14 7.14 -0.20
N ILE A 27 10.46 6.33 0.61
CA ILE A 27 10.69 6.24 2.07
C ILE A 27 12.08 5.68 2.37
N ASN A 28 12.50 4.63 1.66
CA ASN A 28 13.85 4.07 1.83
C ASN A 28 14.95 5.07 1.48
N ASN A 29 14.75 5.85 0.41
CA ASN A 29 15.68 6.92 0.06
C ASN A 29 15.73 8.03 1.14
N LEU A 30 14.58 8.36 1.74
CA LEU A 30 14.54 9.33 2.85
C LEU A 30 15.31 8.82 4.07
N VAL A 31 15.18 7.53 4.40
CA VAL A 31 15.95 6.88 5.47
C VAL A 31 17.46 6.96 5.20
N ASP A 32 17.90 6.65 3.98
CA ASP A 32 19.31 6.74 3.58
C ASP A 32 19.87 8.15 3.76
N ILE A 33 19.14 9.18 3.29
CA ILE A 33 19.53 10.58 3.47
C ILE A 33 19.66 10.94 4.96
N CYS A 34 18.71 10.53 5.81
CA CYS A 34 18.77 10.81 7.25
C CYS A 34 20.03 10.19 7.89
N LEU A 35 20.40 8.98 7.49
CA LEU A 35 21.60 8.30 8.01
C LEU A 35 22.90 8.96 7.51
N GLN A 36 22.95 9.38 6.25
CA GLN A 36 24.09 10.08 5.67
C GLN A 36 24.35 11.42 6.36
N GLU A 37 23.29 12.19 6.62
CA GLU A 37 23.34 13.48 7.31
C GLU A 37 23.45 13.35 8.84
N LYS A 38 23.36 12.13 9.37
CA LYS A 38 23.30 11.85 10.82
C LYS A 38 22.13 12.55 11.52
N ASP A 39 21.03 12.77 10.81
CA ASP A 39 19.78 13.28 11.36
C ASP A 39 18.98 12.14 12.00
N TYR A 40 19.35 11.80 13.23
CA TYR A 40 18.71 10.73 13.98
C TYR A 40 17.27 11.06 14.41
N THR A 41 16.93 12.35 14.52
CA THR A 41 15.59 12.78 14.90
C THR A 41 14.61 12.55 13.75
N THR A 42 14.95 13.01 12.55
CA THR A 42 14.13 12.71 11.36
C THR A 42 14.14 11.23 11.05
N HIS A 43 15.28 10.54 11.23
CA HIS A 43 15.33 9.09 11.07
C HIS A 43 14.32 8.36 11.97
N ASN A 44 14.21 8.75 13.26
CA ASN A 44 13.23 8.16 14.17
C ASN A 44 11.79 8.45 13.74
N PHE A 45 11.51 9.69 13.32
CA PHE A 45 10.19 10.07 12.80
C PHE A 45 9.77 9.24 11.57
N VAL A 46 10.68 9.01 10.62
CA VAL A 46 10.33 8.27 9.39
C VAL A 46 10.16 6.77 9.60
N GLN A 47 10.57 6.20 10.74
CA GLN A 47 10.39 4.76 11.00
C GLN A 47 8.93 4.34 11.03
N TRP A 48 8.01 5.21 11.45
CA TRP A 48 6.57 4.90 11.38
C TRP A 48 6.15 4.66 9.93
N TYR A 49 6.58 5.51 9.00
CA TYR A 49 6.29 5.37 7.58
C TYR A 49 6.95 4.14 6.95
N VAL A 50 8.12 3.71 7.45
CA VAL A 50 8.75 2.45 7.01
C VAL A 50 7.86 1.26 7.36
N SER A 51 7.33 1.23 8.59
CA SER A 51 6.40 0.18 9.02
C SER A 51 5.09 0.24 8.23
N GLU A 52 4.53 1.44 8.04
CA GLU A 52 3.30 1.64 7.28
C GLU A 52 3.43 1.11 5.84
N GLN A 53 4.52 1.45 5.14
CA GLN A 53 4.73 0.99 3.77
C GLN A 53 4.89 -0.53 3.65
N LEU A 54 5.37 -1.21 4.69
CA LEU A 54 5.41 -2.68 4.72
C LEU A 54 3.98 -3.25 4.71
N GLU A 55 3.05 -2.64 5.44
CA GLU A 55 1.65 -3.06 5.51
C GLU A 55 0.90 -2.72 4.22
N GLU A 56 1.06 -1.49 3.72
CA GLU A 56 0.40 -1.02 2.49
C GLU A 56 0.82 -1.85 1.26
N GLU A 57 2.12 -2.15 1.12
CA GLU A 57 2.60 -2.99 0.02
C GLU A 57 2.08 -4.43 0.15
N ALA A 58 2.06 -4.99 1.37
CA ALA A 58 1.52 -6.32 1.62
C ALA A 58 0.01 -6.40 1.29
N LEU A 59 -0.75 -5.36 1.64
CA LEU A 59 -2.16 -5.24 1.29
C LEU A 59 -2.37 -5.18 -0.22
N ALA A 60 -1.63 -4.31 -0.92
CA ALA A 60 -1.72 -4.19 -2.38
C ALA A 60 -1.42 -5.51 -3.09
N ARG A 61 -0.38 -6.24 -2.66
CA ARG A 61 -0.04 -7.58 -3.16
C ARG A 61 -1.15 -8.59 -2.91
N THR A 62 -1.68 -8.62 -1.69
CA THR A 62 -2.76 -9.54 -1.30
C THR A 62 -4.02 -9.32 -2.15
N ILE A 63 -4.38 -8.06 -2.42
CA ILE A 63 -5.54 -7.74 -3.24
C ILE A 63 -5.33 -8.21 -4.69
N LEU A 64 -4.15 -7.99 -5.26
CA LEU A 64 -3.83 -8.42 -6.61
C LEU A 64 -3.84 -9.95 -6.73
N ASP A 65 -3.33 -10.67 -5.73
CA ASP A 65 -3.35 -12.13 -5.68
C ASP A 65 -4.77 -12.69 -5.62
N LYS A 66 -5.66 -12.07 -4.82
CA LYS A 66 -7.08 -12.43 -4.80
C LYS A 66 -7.75 -12.24 -6.17
N LEU A 67 -7.47 -11.13 -6.86
CA LEU A 67 -8.00 -10.88 -8.21
C LEU A 67 -7.49 -11.92 -9.21
N ASN A 68 -6.22 -12.28 -9.15
CA ASN A 68 -5.64 -13.31 -10.01
C ASN A 68 -6.27 -14.68 -9.77
N LEU A 69 -6.62 -15.01 -8.52
CA LEU A 69 -7.27 -16.27 -8.16
C LEU A 69 -8.70 -16.37 -8.70
N ILE A 70 -9.45 -15.27 -8.70
CA ILE A 70 -10.85 -15.22 -9.15
C ILE A 70 -10.96 -15.31 -10.69
N GLY A 71 -10.02 -14.70 -11.42
CA GLY A 71 -10.06 -14.66 -12.88
C GLY A 71 -11.27 -13.87 -13.40
N THR A 72 -12.16 -14.52 -14.17
CA THR A 72 -13.33 -13.89 -14.81
C THR A 72 -14.67 -14.36 -14.23
N ASP A 73 -14.67 -15.03 -13.08
CA ASP A 73 -15.90 -15.54 -12.47
C ASP A 73 -16.72 -14.42 -11.79
N ALA A 74 -17.98 -14.27 -12.21
CA ALA A 74 -18.85 -13.22 -11.69
C ALA A 74 -19.21 -13.41 -10.20
N GLY A 75 -19.29 -14.66 -9.72
CA GLY A 75 -19.51 -14.95 -8.31
C GLY A 75 -18.31 -14.58 -7.45
N GLY A 76 -17.10 -14.90 -7.91
CA GLY A 76 -15.85 -14.50 -7.28
C GLY A 76 -15.68 -12.98 -7.21
N MET A 77 -16.11 -12.24 -8.24
CA MET A 77 -16.07 -10.78 -8.22
C MET A 77 -16.99 -10.17 -7.16
N TYR A 78 -18.17 -10.74 -6.93
CA TYR A 78 -19.05 -10.32 -5.82
C TYR A 78 -18.42 -10.59 -4.45
N MET A 79 -17.75 -11.74 -4.28
CA MET A 79 -17.04 -12.05 -3.04
C MET A 79 -15.85 -11.12 -2.80
N PHE A 80 -15.14 -10.74 -3.87
CA PHE A 80 -14.04 -9.79 -3.82
C PHE A 80 -14.47 -8.40 -3.36
N ASP A 81 -15.57 -7.89 -3.90
CA ASP A 81 -16.15 -6.60 -3.50
C ASP A 81 -16.47 -6.57 -1.99
N ARG A 82 -17.10 -7.63 -1.49
CA ARG A 82 -17.39 -7.79 -0.06
C ARG A 82 -16.12 -7.92 0.80
N ASP A 83 -15.10 -8.63 0.32
CA ASP A 83 -13.83 -8.76 1.02
C ASP A 83 -13.13 -7.40 1.15
N LEU A 84 -13.16 -6.59 0.08
CA LEU A 84 -12.57 -5.25 0.07
C LEU A 84 -13.25 -4.33 1.10
N GLU A 85 -14.58 -4.37 1.21
CA GLU A 85 -15.34 -3.64 2.22
C GLU A 85 -14.87 -3.97 3.64
N ASN A 86 -14.62 -5.26 3.93
CA ASN A 86 -14.16 -5.69 5.25
C ASN A 86 -12.69 -5.32 5.52
N SER A 87 -11.83 -5.32 4.50
CA SER A 87 -10.42 -4.92 4.64
C SER A 87 -10.27 -3.43 4.97
N LEU A 88 -11.11 -2.55 4.42
CA LEU A 88 -11.10 -1.10 4.69
C LEU A 88 -11.45 -0.74 6.15
N ILE A 89 -12.13 -1.64 6.86
CA ILE A 89 -12.49 -1.42 8.27
C ILE A 89 -11.26 -1.61 9.19
N GLN A 90 -10.25 -2.39 8.77
CA GLN A 90 -9.07 -2.67 9.59
C GLN A 90 -7.93 -1.64 9.42
N ALA A 91 -7.81 -1.02 8.24
CA ALA A 91 -6.78 -0.01 7.99
C ALA A 91 -6.98 1.31 8.79
N ASN A 92 -8.20 1.60 9.25
CA ASN A 92 -8.50 2.86 9.96
C ASN A 92 -8.20 2.85 11.47
N THR A 93 -7.57 1.80 12.01
CA THR A 93 -7.42 1.62 13.47
C THR A 93 -6.02 1.84 14.03
N GLU A 94 -4.99 2.08 13.21
CA GLU A 94 -3.62 2.31 13.71
C GLU A 94 -3.22 3.79 13.58
N GLY A 95 -2.83 4.37 14.72
CA GLY A 95 -2.55 5.79 14.87
C GLY A 95 -1.24 6.20 14.20
N GLY A 96 -1.25 7.41 13.62
CA GLY A 96 -0.11 8.03 12.97
C GLY A 96 1.08 8.31 13.90
N PRO A 97 2.13 8.99 13.40
CA PRO A 97 3.43 9.15 14.08
C PRO A 97 3.42 9.93 15.41
N GLU A 98 2.25 10.33 15.92
CA GLU A 98 2.08 11.06 17.20
C GLU A 98 2.19 10.17 18.46
N ALA A 99 2.49 8.87 18.32
CA ALA A 99 2.49 7.89 19.41
C ALA A 99 3.87 7.41 19.91
N GLN A 100 4.95 8.18 19.75
CA GLN A 100 6.26 7.89 20.36
C GLN A 100 6.79 9.04 21.22
#